data_AF-A0A2V9W0T7-F1
#
_entry.id   AF-A0A2V9W0T7-F1
#
_cell.length_a   1.000
_cell.length_b   1.000
_cell.length_c   1.000
_cell.angle_alpha   90.00
_cell.angle_beta   90.00
_cell.angle_gamma   90.00
#
_symmetry.space_group_name_H-M   'P 1'
#
loop_
_entity.id
_entity.type
_entity.pdbx_description
1 polymer ?
#
loop_
_entity_poly.entity_id
_entity_poly.type
_entity_poly.pdbx_seq_one_letter_code
_entity_poly.pdbx_strand_id
1 'polypeptide(L)'
;LAQELGKLPNKLSIEGHTDSQPYSSPTYGNWELSSDRANTARRTMQSNGIGPNQVTQVRGFADQRLRKPNAPLDPANRRISLIVQYLVKNDDETNNRAEPKNDDSKSPMPGTKN
;
A
#
# COMPACT_ATOMS: atom_id res chain seq x y z
N LEU A 1 -13.56 -7.53 -10.82
CA LEU A 1 -12.80 -6.56 -10.01
C LEU A 1 -11.36 -7.01 -9.76
N ALA A 2 -11.12 -8.12 -9.07
CA ALA A 2 -9.78 -8.61 -8.74
C ALA A 2 -8.85 -8.74 -9.96
N GLN A 3 -9.31 -9.36 -11.06
CA GLN A 3 -8.52 -9.50 -12.29
C GLN A 3 -8.05 -8.16 -12.86
N GLU A 4 -8.88 -7.14 -12.87
CA GLU A 4 -8.52 -5.83 -13.42
C GLU A 4 -7.53 -5.09 -12.51
N LEU A 5 -7.77 -5.12 -11.20
CA LEU A 5 -6.85 -4.54 -10.23
C LEU A 5 -5.50 -5.27 -10.20
N GLY A 6 -5.50 -6.59 -10.44
CA GLY A 6 -4.29 -7.42 -10.49
C GLY A 6 -3.32 -7.05 -11.61
N LYS A 7 -3.82 -6.43 -12.67
CA LYS A 7 -2.99 -5.91 -13.78
C LYS A 7 -2.29 -4.61 -13.43
N LEU A 8 -2.73 -3.91 -12.39
CA LEU A 8 -2.16 -2.63 -11.99
C LEU A 8 -0.91 -2.84 -11.12
N PRO A 9 0.14 -2.01 -11.29
CA PRO A 9 1.32 -2.06 -10.44
C PRO A 9 1.06 -1.54 -9.01
N ASN A 10 -0.10 -0.94 -8.77
CA ASN A 10 -0.48 -0.30 -7.52
C ASN A 10 -0.64 -1.29 -6.37
N LYS A 11 -0.24 -0.85 -5.17
CA LYS A 11 -0.50 -1.56 -3.92
C LYS A 11 -1.92 -1.33 -3.43
N LEU A 12 -2.44 -2.28 -2.68
CA LEU A 12 -3.82 -2.27 -2.17
C LEU A 12 -3.84 -2.32 -0.65
N SER A 13 -4.77 -1.58 -0.04
CA SER A 13 -5.16 -1.73 1.36
C SER A 13 -6.61 -2.18 1.44
N ILE A 14 -6.90 -3.12 2.35
CA ILE A 14 -8.25 -3.65 2.58
C ILE A 14 -8.65 -3.33 4.02
N GLU A 15 -9.81 -2.68 4.18
CA GLU A 15 -10.29 -2.22 5.48
C GLU A 15 -11.69 -2.78 5.75
N GLY A 16 -11.90 -3.32 6.95
CA GLY A 16 -13.20 -3.79 7.42
C GLY A 16 -13.82 -2.84 8.41
N HIS A 17 -15.14 -2.67 8.32
CA HIS A 17 -15.92 -1.84 9.23
C HIS A 17 -17.21 -2.56 9.64
N THR A 18 -17.65 -2.32 10.88
CA THR A 18 -18.94 -2.73 11.43
C THR A 18 -19.80 -1.50 11.70
N ASP A 19 -21.04 -1.73 12.09
CA ASP A 19 -21.83 -0.74 12.83
C ASP A 19 -21.45 -0.80 14.33
N SER A 20 -22.08 0.07 15.13
CA SER A 20 -21.88 0.11 16.57
C SER A 20 -22.71 -0.92 17.35
N GLN A 21 -23.40 -1.85 16.68
CA GLN A 21 -24.11 -2.91 17.40
C GLN A 21 -23.06 -3.82 18.06
N PRO A 22 -23.10 -4.05 19.39
CA PRO A 22 -22.18 -4.98 20.02
C PRO A 22 -22.36 -6.38 19.45
N TYR A 23 -21.26 -7.00 19.03
CA TYR A 23 -21.27 -8.40 18.61
C TYR A 23 -21.51 -9.29 19.82
N SER A 24 -22.46 -10.22 19.71
CA SER A 24 -22.89 -11.07 20.83
C SER A 24 -21.91 -12.23 21.07
N SER A 25 -20.70 -11.91 21.53
CA SER A 25 -19.72 -12.90 22.01
C SER A 25 -18.87 -12.33 23.15
N PRO A 26 -18.56 -13.12 24.20
CA PRO A 26 -17.74 -12.65 25.33
C PRO A 26 -16.28 -12.34 24.98
N THR A 27 -15.72 -13.02 23.98
CA THR A 27 -14.28 -12.96 23.62
C THR A 27 -14.05 -12.43 22.22
N TYR A 28 -15.11 -12.06 21.50
CA TYR A 28 -15.04 -11.68 20.11
C TYR A 28 -15.95 -10.47 19.89
N GLY A 29 -15.38 -9.37 19.44
CA GLY A 29 -16.07 -8.10 19.26
C GLY A 29 -16.00 -7.60 17.82
N ASN A 30 -16.41 -6.35 17.66
CA ASN A 30 -16.38 -5.67 16.38
C ASN A 30 -14.96 -5.47 15.83
N TRP A 31 -13.95 -5.45 16.70
CA TRP A 31 -12.54 -5.40 16.32
C TRP A 31 -12.10 -6.66 15.58
N GLU A 32 -12.38 -7.83 16.16
CA GLU A 32 -12.07 -9.11 15.55
C GLU A 32 -12.91 -9.31 14.28
N LEU A 33 -14.22 -9.04 14.35
CA LEU A 33 -15.15 -9.19 13.22
C LEU A 33 -14.72 -8.36 12.00
N SER A 34 -14.37 -7.10 12.21
CA SER A 34 -13.95 -6.22 11.11
C SER A 34 -12.64 -6.70 10.48
N SER A 35 -11.67 -7.12 11.30
CA SER A 35 -10.38 -7.63 10.85
C SER A 35 -10.51 -8.94 10.07
N ASP A 36 -11.35 -9.86 10.54
CA ASP A 36 -11.59 -11.15 9.88
C ASP A 36 -12.33 -11.01 8.56
N ARG A 37 -13.31 -10.09 8.49
CA ARG A 37 -13.98 -9.78 7.22
C ARG A 37 -13.01 -9.17 6.20
N ALA A 38 -12.14 -8.25 6.63
CA ALA A 38 -11.10 -7.68 5.77
C ALA A 38 -10.12 -8.75 5.26
N ASN A 39 -9.69 -9.66 6.14
CA ASN A 39 -8.82 -10.78 5.77
C ASN A 39 -9.50 -11.78 4.83
N THR A 40 -10.78 -12.06 5.04
CA THR A 40 -11.59 -12.89 4.14
C THR A 40 -11.66 -12.25 2.75
N ALA A 41 -11.95 -10.95 2.68
CA ALA A 41 -11.94 -10.22 1.42
C ALA A 41 -10.56 -10.26 0.73
N ARG A 42 -9.45 -10.11 1.47
CA ARG A 42 -8.09 -10.29 0.90
C ARG A 42 -7.94 -11.66 0.25
N ARG A 43 -8.25 -12.75 0.97
CA ARG A 43 -8.11 -14.12 0.45
C ARG A 43 -8.94 -14.32 -0.81
N THR A 44 -10.20 -13.88 -0.80
CA THR A 44 -11.08 -13.95 -1.97
C THR A 44 -10.54 -13.13 -3.14
N MET A 45 -10.01 -11.93 -2.90
CA MET A 45 -9.46 -11.10 -3.98
C MET A 45 -8.19 -11.72 -4.59
N GLN A 46 -7.32 -12.30 -3.76
CA GLN A 46 -6.11 -12.98 -4.23
C GLN A 46 -6.42 -14.26 -5.01
N SER A 47 -7.37 -15.07 -4.55
CA SER A 47 -7.81 -16.26 -5.30
C SER A 47 -8.44 -15.92 -6.66
N ASN A 48 -8.84 -14.66 -6.87
CA ASN A 48 -9.50 -14.18 -8.09
C ASN A 48 -8.63 -13.24 -8.94
N GLY A 49 -7.32 -13.12 -8.66
CA GLY A 49 -6.37 -12.44 -9.55
C GLY A 49 -5.56 -11.28 -8.95
N ILE A 50 -5.76 -10.92 -7.68
CA ILE A 50 -4.83 -10.00 -6.99
C ILE A 50 -3.52 -10.73 -6.68
N GLY A 51 -2.39 -10.11 -7.00
CA GLY A 51 -1.07 -10.69 -6.73
C GLY A 51 -0.79 -10.89 -5.23
N PRO A 52 0.05 -11.87 -4.86
CA PRO A 52 0.34 -12.20 -3.45
C PRO A 52 0.94 -11.01 -2.68
N ASN A 53 1.75 -10.18 -3.35
CA ASN A 53 2.45 -9.03 -2.77
C ASN A 53 1.79 -7.69 -3.09
N GLN A 54 0.57 -7.70 -3.64
CA GLN A 54 -0.12 -6.48 -4.05
C GLN A 54 -0.95 -5.88 -2.92
N VAL A 55 -1.51 -6.70 -2.02
CA VAL A 55 -2.12 -6.22 -0.78
C VAL A 55 -1.04 -6.00 0.26
N THR A 56 -0.83 -4.76 0.68
CA THR A 56 0.19 -4.41 1.68
C THR A 56 -0.37 -4.22 3.08
N GLN A 57 -1.69 -3.98 3.20
CA GLN A 57 -2.34 -3.66 4.46
C GLN A 57 -3.71 -4.33 4.54
N VAL A 58 -4.01 -4.92 5.70
CA VAL A 58 -5.34 -5.39 6.07
C VAL A 58 -5.66 -4.80 7.45
N ARG A 59 -6.79 -4.12 7.57
CA ARG A 59 -7.17 -3.40 8.79
C ARG A 59 -8.61 -3.70 9.18
N GLY A 60 -8.87 -3.85 10.47
CA GLY A 60 -10.21 -3.77 11.05
C GLY A 60 -10.35 -2.47 11.82
N PHE A 61 -11.46 -1.76 11.63
CA PHE A 61 -11.75 -0.50 12.33
C PHE A 61 -12.95 -0.59 13.27
N ALA A 62 -13.58 -1.76 13.41
CA ALA A 62 -14.84 -1.90 14.14
C ALA A 62 -15.83 -0.80 13.71
N ASP A 63 -16.37 -0.07 14.68
CA ASP A 63 -17.28 1.06 14.53
C ASP A 63 -16.58 2.42 14.63
N GLN A 64 -15.25 2.49 14.67
CA GLN A 64 -14.51 3.73 14.85
C GLN A 64 -14.52 4.65 13.61
N ARG A 65 -15.00 4.14 12.46
CA ARG A 65 -15.09 4.86 11.18
C ARG A 65 -16.43 4.63 10.50
N LEU A 66 -17.51 5.04 11.16
CA LEU A 66 -18.88 4.96 10.64
C LEU A 66 -19.02 5.78 9.36
N ARG A 67 -19.73 5.22 8.38
CA ARG A 67 -20.11 5.94 7.16
C ARG A 67 -21.23 6.94 7.42
N LYS A 68 -22.11 6.60 8.36
CA LYS A 68 -23.18 7.46 8.87
C LYS A 68 -22.99 7.66 10.37
N PRO A 69 -22.19 8.65 10.81
CA PRO A 69 -21.97 8.91 12.24
C PRO A 69 -23.26 9.19 13.01
N ASN A 70 -24.24 9.85 12.37
CA ASN A 70 -25.53 10.17 12.98
C ASN A 70 -26.51 8.99 13.02
N ALA A 71 -26.15 7.84 12.44
CA ALA A 71 -26.93 6.60 12.50
C ALA A 71 -26.00 5.40 12.74
N PRO A 72 -25.50 5.22 13.99
CA PRO A 72 -24.44 4.25 14.29
C PRO A 72 -24.80 2.79 13.99
N LEU A 73 -26.09 2.44 14.11
CA LEU A 73 -26.62 1.10 13.87
C LEU A 73 -27.01 0.86 12.39
N ASP A 74 -26.82 1.85 11.51
CA ASP A 74 -27.22 1.71 10.11
C ASP A 74 -26.39 0.62 9.41
N PRO A 75 -27.03 -0.36 8.72
CA PRO A 75 -26.35 -1.38 7.92
C PRO A 75 -25.30 -0.85 6.94
N ALA A 76 -25.47 0.39 6.47
CA ALA A 76 -24.53 1.12 5.64
C ALA A 76 -23.11 1.21 6.21
N ASN A 77 -22.96 1.10 7.54
CA ASN A 77 -21.67 1.15 8.22
C ASN A 77 -20.88 -0.17 8.06
N ARG A 78 -21.58 -1.30 7.87
CA ARG A 78 -21.00 -2.64 7.73
C ARG A 78 -20.40 -2.89 6.33
N ARG A 79 -19.23 -2.31 6.05
CA ARG A 79 -18.60 -2.32 4.71
C ARG A 79 -17.18 -2.87 4.70
N ILE A 80 -16.72 -3.26 3.50
CA ILE A 80 -15.31 -3.47 3.18
C ILE A 80 -14.88 -2.34 2.24
N SER A 81 -13.77 -1.67 2.57
CA SER A 81 -13.16 -0.66 1.73
C SER A 81 -11.91 -1.24 1.08
N LEU A 82 -11.77 -1.05 -0.23
CA LEU A 82 -10.58 -1.43 -1.00
C LEU A 82 -9.94 -0.15 -1.54
N ILE A 83 -8.71 0.12 -1.11
CA ILE A 83 -7.99 1.36 -1.44
C ILE A 83 -6.84 1.01 -2.37
N VAL A 84 -6.81 1.67 -3.53
CA VAL A 84 -5.70 1.59 -4.50
C VAL A 84 -4.73 2.72 -4.19
N GLN A 85 -3.50 2.39 -3.85
CA GLN A 85 -2.48 3.37 -3.48
C GLN A 85 -1.85 3.97 -4.74
N TYR A 86 -1.49 5.25 -4.69
CA TYR A 86 -0.74 5.89 -5.76
C TYR A 86 0.64 5.25 -5.94
N LEU A 87 1.18 5.30 -7.15
CA LEU A 87 2.55 4.89 -7.41
C LEU A 87 3.49 5.96 -6.84
N VAL A 88 4.43 5.53 -6.00
CA VAL A 88 5.54 6.39 -5.57
C VAL A 88 6.53 6.44 -6.73
N LYS A 89 6.71 7.62 -7.32
CA LYS A 89 7.72 7.86 -8.34
C LYS A 89 9.03 8.18 -7.60
N ASN A 90 9.97 7.25 -7.63
CA ASN A 90 11.32 7.51 -7.11
C ASN A 90 12.05 8.30 -8.20
N ASP A 91 12.25 9.60 -8.01
CA ASP A 91 12.95 10.48 -8.96
C ASP A 91 14.49 10.44 -8.79
N ASP A 92 15.04 9.38 -8.17
CA ASP A 92 16.43 9.31 -7.71
C ASP A 92 17.44 8.72 -8.72
N GLU A 93 17.12 8.64 -10.02
CA GLU A 93 18.08 8.18 -11.04
C GLU A 93 18.94 9.29 -11.67
N THR A 94 18.78 10.56 -11.29
CA THR A 94 19.52 11.68 -11.93
C THR A 94 20.82 12.13 -11.26
N ASN A 95 21.37 11.43 -10.26
CA ASN A 95 22.60 11.90 -9.59
C ASN A 95 23.71 10.85 -9.43
N ASN A 96 24.06 10.11 -10.49
CA ASN A 96 25.28 9.27 -10.49
C ASN A 96 25.99 9.21 -11.87
N ARG A 97 26.05 10.34 -12.60
CA ARG A 97 26.92 10.44 -13.78
C ARG A 97 27.66 11.76 -13.85
N ALA A 98 28.69 11.90 -13.02
CA ALA A 98 29.90 12.67 -13.33
C ALA A 98 31.03 12.29 -12.36
N GLU A 99 31.59 11.09 -12.50
CA GLU A 99 32.98 10.89 -12.10
C GLU A 99 33.87 11.49 -13.21
N PRO A 100 34.75 12.48 -12.93
CA PRO A 100 35.77 12.84 -13.88
C PRO A 100 36.86 11.77 -13.86
N LYS A 101 36.96 11.00 -14.95
CA LYS A 101 38.14 10.21 -15.27
C LYS A 101 39.28 11.17 -15.59
N ASN A 102 40.25 11.32 -14.70
CA ASN A 102 41.57 11.81 -15.04
C ASN A 102 42.51 10.60 -15.09
N ASP A 103 42.89 10.20 -16.30
CA ASP A 103 44.02 9.31 -16.58
C ASP A 103 44.91 10.00 -17.63
N ASP A 104 46.20 9.76 -17.46
CA ASP A 104 47.36 10.59 -17.78
C ASP A 104 47.71 10.76 -19.27
N SER A 105 48.53 11.79 -19.53
CA SER A 105 49.75 11.78 -20.38
C SER A 105 49.88 12.93 -21.40
N LYS A 106 50.87 13.82 -21.15
CA LYS A 106 51.96 14.18 -22.10
C LYS A 106 52.85 15.31 -21.54
N SER A 107 54.07 14.95 -21.14
CA SER A 107 55.24 15.85 -21.28
C SER A 107 55.78 15.73 -22.70
N PRO A 108 56.30 16.81 -23.30
CA PRO A 108 57.75 16.92 -23.40
C PRO A 108 58.31 18.34 -23.17
N MET A 109 59.58 18.40 -22.72
CA MET A 109 60.43 19.60 -22.66
C MET A 109 60.61 20.27 -24.04
N PRO A 110 61.02 21.55 -24.07
CA PRO A 110 62.42 21.83 -24.40
C PRO A 110 63.06 22.90 -23.49
N GLY A 111 64.36 22.76 -23.24
CA GLY A 111 65.14 23.67 -22.40
C GLY A 111 65.51 24.99 -23.05
N THR A 112 66.14 25.88 -22.28
CA THR A 112 67.17 26.84 -22.73
C THR A 112 68.00 27.27 -21.53
N LYS A 113 69.30 27.42 -21.79
CA LYS A 113 70.42 27.78 -20.91
C LYS A 113 70.25 29.17 -20.29
N ASN A 114 70.70 29.34 -19.04
CA ASN A 114 71.89 30.12 -18.66
C ASN A 114 72.16 30.00 -17.16
#